data_AF-A0A1C5BQA3-F1
#
_entry.id   AF-A0A1C5BQA3-F1
#
_cell.length_a   1.000
_cell.length_b   1.000
_cell.length_c   1.000
_cell.angle_alpha   90.00
_cell.angle_beta   90.00
_cell.angle_gamma   90.00
#
_symmetry.space_group_name_H-M   'P 1'
#
loop_
_entity.id
_entity.type
_entity.pdbx_description
1 polymer ?
#
loop_
_entity_poly.entity_id
_entity_poly.type
_entity_poly.pdbx_seq_one_letter_code
_entity_poly.pdbx_strand_id
1 'polypeptide(L)'
;MSDVSDILEDPAALWPTPTPPAMPEQRRWVWEAMEPAERRQRLRELAGWVDWLRRTFELHNQIPSCWYQHPPVVEHLTALYTGWIRTYAGEQEPGRELAEADWINTLHAFTPRLQLAACATGTHEPLPLPPPPGAEAVFEMYLATSDTTTAPARHPAEAEALRLALAADPPL
;
A
#
# COMPACT_ATOMS: atom_id res chain seq x y z
N MET A 1 29.46 -34.17 -34.14
CA MET A 1 28.45 -33.49 -34.98
C MET A 1 27.11 -33.85 -34.39
N SER A 2 26.68 -33.11 -33.35
CA SER A 2 25.43 -33.38 -32.67
C SER A 2 24.27 -33.08 -33.62
N ASP A 3 23.32 -34.01 -33.66
CA ASP A 3 22.21 -34.07 -34.58
C ASP A 3 21.25 -32.89 -34.35
N VAL A 4 20.92 -32.15 -35.41
CA VAL A 4 20.00 -31.01 -35.38
C VAL A 4 18.55 -31.46 -35.12
N SER A 5 18.30 -32.78 -35.17
CA SER A 5 16.97 -33.37 -35.03
C SER A 5 16.41 -33.32 -33.60
N ASP A 6 17.25 -33.30 -32.56
CA ASP A 6 16.82 -33.27 -31.13
C ASP A 6 16.17 -31.93 -30.71
N ILE A 7 16.34 -30.86 -31.49
CA ILE A 7 15.84 -29.51 -31.13
C ILE A 7 14.37 -29.32 -31.52
N LEU A 8 13.81 -30.18 -32.38
CA LEU A 8 12.46 -30.03 -32.94
C LEU A 8 11.38 -30.89 -32.25
N GLU A 9 11.74 -31.73 -31.28
CA GLU A 9 10.78 -32.63 -30.60
C GLU A 9 9.95 -31.94 -29.51
N ASP A 10 10.35 -30.75 -29.05
CA ASP A 10 9.52 -29.94 -28.15
C ASP A 10 9.66 -28.44 -28.46
N PRO A 11 8.77 -27.87 -29.31
CA PRO A 11 8.80 -26.44 -29.58
C PRO A 11 8.55 -25.59 -28.32
N ALA A 12 7.95 -26.14 -27.24
CA ALA A 12 7.79 -25.41 -25.98
C ALA A 12 9.11 -25.24 -25.21
N ALA A 13 10.11 -26.09 -25.46
CA ALA A 13 11.44 -25.95 -24.86
C ALA A 13 12.22 -24.71 -25.37
N LEU A 14 11.87 -24.19 -26.55
CA LEU A 14 12.47 -22.98 -27.13
C LEU A 14 11.94 -21.69 -26.49
N TRP A 15 10.82 -21.76 -25.78
CA TRP A 15 10.22 -20.65 -25.03
C TRP A 15 9.96 -21.10 -23.60
N PRO A 16 10.99 -21.14 -22.72
CA PRO A 16 10.75 -21.37 -21.31
C PRO A 16 9.71 -20.36 -20.84
N THR A 17 8.56 -20.85 -20.39
CA THR A 17 7.52 -19.99 -19.82
C THR A 17 8.21 -19.18 -18.73
N PRO A 18 8.30 -17.85 -18.84
CA PRO A 18 8.87 -17.06 -17.76
C PRO A 18 8.04 -17.41 -16.53
N THR A 19 8.69 -17.97 -15.51
CA THR A 19 8.05 -18.10 -14.20
C THR A 19 7.62 -16.69 -13.84
N PRO A 20 6.31 -16.38 -13.77
CA PRO A 20 5.89 -15.06 -13.34
C PRO A 20 6.60 -14.81 -12.00
N PRO A 21 7.20 -13.63 -11.79
CA PRO A 21 7.80 -13.33 -10.50
C PRO A 21 6.74 -13.66 -9.46
N ALA A 22 7.07 -14.51 -8.48
CA ALA A 22 6.16 -14.88 -7.43
C ALA A 22 5.51 -13.59 -6.94
N MET A 23 4.19 -13.44 -7.16
CA MET A 23 3.49 -12.26 -6.70
C MET A 23 3.84 -12.13 -5.22
N PRO A 24 4.40 -11.00 -4.77
CA PRO A 24 4.82 -10.88 -3.39
C PRO A 24 3.62 -11.27 -2.53
N GLU A 25 3.78 -12.29 -1.69
CA GLU A 25 2.77 -12.80 -0.76
C GLU A 25 1.93 -11.62 -0.29
N GLN A 26 0.60 -11.65 -0.50
CA GLN A 26 -0.29 -10.51 -0.24
C GLN A 26 0.18 -9.75 1.00
N ARG A 27 0.92 -8.67 0.76
CA ARG A 27 1.73 -8.05 1.81
C ARG A 27 0.75 -7.47 2.80
N ARG A 28 0.63 -8.05 4.01
CA ARG A 28 -0.37 -7.62 4.99
C ARG A 28 -0.07 -6.17 5.39
N TRP A 29 -0.99 -5.25 5.07
CA TRP A 29 -0.86 -3.83 5.41
C TRP A 29 -1.43 -3.56 6.80
N VAL A 30 -0.77 -4.11 7.82
CA VAL A 30 -1.08 -3.80 9.23
C VAL A 30 0.02 -2.87 9.74
N TRP A 31 -0.20 -1.56 9.69
CA TRP A 31 0.82 -0.53 9.96
C TRP A 31 1.52 -0.70 11.31
N GLU A 32 0.75 -0.98 12.36
CA GLU A 32 1.25 -1.21 13.71
C GLU A 32 2.13 -2.46 13.80
N ALA A 33 1.91 -3.48 12.96
CA ALA A 33 2.70 -4.71 12.96
C ALA A 33 4.00 -4.63 12.14
N MET A 34 4.24 -3.51 11.43
CA MET A 34 5.44 -3.31 10.62
C MET A 34 6.58 -2.79 11.48
N GLU A 35 7.79 -3.30 11.23
CA GLU A 35 9.00 -2.70 11.82
C GLU A 35 9.20 -1.27 11.28
N PRO A 36 9.79 -0.35 12.06
CA PRO A 36 9.93 1.06 11.68
C PRO A 36 10.52 1.28 10.27
N ALA A 37 11.52 0.49 9.89
CA ALA A 37 12.14 0.59 8.56
C ALA A 37 11.18 0.23 7.43
N GLU A 38 10.43 -0.86 7.60
CA GLU A 38 9.40 -1.28 6.65
C GLU A 38 8.27 -0.25 6.59
N ARG A 39 7.82 0.22 7.75
CA ARG A 39 6.75 1.21 7.87
C ARG A 39 7.09 2.49 7.10
N ARG A 40 8.31 3.01 7.25
CA ARG A 40 8.79 4.17 6.49
C ARG A 40 8.83 3.90 4.99
N GLN A 41 9.34 2.74 4.58
CA GLN A 41 9.42 2.38 3.16
C GLN A 41 8.04 2.31 2.51
N ARG A 42 7.08 1.68 3.18
CA ARG A 42 5.69 1.56 2.70
C ARG A 42 4.96 2.89 2.70
N LEU A 43 5.23 3.77 3.67
CA LEU A 43 4.61 5.10 3.66
C LEU A 43 5.12 5.95 2.48
N ARG A 44 6.39 5.82 2.08
CA ARG A 44 6.90 6.44 0.84
C ARG A 44 6.25 5.87 -0.42
N GLU A 45 6.11 4.55 -0.50
CA GLU A 45 5.40 3.89 -1.59
C GLU A 45 3.95 4.39 -1.71
N LEU A 46 3.24 4.43 -0.58
CA LEU A 46 1.89 4.98 -0.52
C LEU A 46 1.86 6.46 -0.93
N ALA A 47 2.83 7.27 -0.49
CA ALA A 47 2.90 8.69 -0.82
C ALA A 47 3.02 8.93 -2.34
N GLY A 48 3.89 8.19 -3.02
CA GLY A 48 4.00 8.27 -4.48
C GLY A 48 2.69 7.93 -5.20
N TRP A 49 1.96 6.94 -4.69
CA TRP A 49 0.64 6.59 -5.23
C TRP A 49 -0.43 7.63 -4.90
N VAL A 50 -0.46 8.19 -3.69
CA VAL A 50 -1.40 9.24 -3.28
C VAL A 50 -1.19 10.51 -4.12
N ASP A 51 0.04 10.85 -4.48
CA ASP A 51 0.32 11.98 -5.37
C ASP A 51 -0.17 11.75 -6.81
N TRP A 52 -0.13 10.51 -7.30
CA TRP A 52 -0.82 10.15 -8.54
C TRP A 52 -2.34 10.27 -8.37
N LEU A 53 -2.92 9.72 -7.30
CA LEU A 53 -4.36 9.73 -7.06
C LEU A 53 -4.92 11.16 -6.99
N ARG A 54 -4.25 12.04 -6.24
CA ARG A 54 -4.64 13.45 -6.07
C ARG A 54 -4.68 14.20 -7.40
N ARG A 55 -3.69 13.98 -8.26
CA ARG A 55 -3.63 14.62 -9.59
C ARG A 55 -4.65 14.02 -10.56
N THR A 56 -4.80 12.70 -10.57
CA THR A 56 -5.67 12.00 -11.54
C THR A 56 -7.16 12.23 -11.28
N PHE A 57 -7.56 12.31 -10.01
CA PHE A 57 -8.97 12.49 -9.60
C PHE A 57 -9.25 13.90 -9.05
N GLU A 58 -8.31 14.84 -9.23
CA GLU A 58 -8.41 16.23 -8.77
C GLU A 58 -8.74 16.37 -7.27
N LEU A 59 -8.26 15.45 -6.44
CA LEU A 59 -8.62 15.34 -5.02
C LEU A 59 -7.80 16.25 -4.10
N HIS A 60 -7.23 17.34 -4.62
CA HIS A 60 -6.34 18.23 -3.86
C HIS A 60 -7.01 18.89 -2.66
N ASN A 61 -8.32 19.14 -2.75
CA ASN A 61 -9.12 19.73 -1.66
C ASN A 61 -9.63 18.68 -0.68
N GLN A 62 -9.68 17.41 -1.10
CA GLN A 62 -10.20 16.32 -0.29
C GLN A 62 -9.12 15.58 0.46
N ILE A 63 -7.91 15.49 -0.11
CA ILE A 63 -6.75 14.86 0.50
C ILE A 63 -5.71 15.95 0.83
N PRO A 64 -5.61 16.38 2.10
CA PRO A 64 -4.70 17.44 2.50
C PRO A 64 -3.24 16.98 2.36
N SER A 65 -2.31 17.94 2.20
CA SER A 65 -0.87 17.63 2.11
C SER A 65 -0.30 16.95 3.36
N CYS A 66 -0.93 17.11 4.52
CA CYS A 66 -0.55 16.48 5.78
C CYS A 66 -1.22 15.11 6.02
N TRP A 67 -1.88 14.50 5.02
CA TRP A 67 -2.62 13.23 5.17
C TRP A 67 -1.84 12.13 5.93
N TYR A 68 -0.53 12.05 5.73
CA TYR A 68 0.36 11.05 6.34
C TYR A 68 0.48 11.19 7.87
N GLN A 69 0.10 12.34 8.43
CA GLN A 69 0.06 12.61 9.87
C GLN A 69 -1.23 12.11 10.52
N HIS A 70 -2.18 11.60 9.74
CA HIS A 70 -3.51 11.24 10.21
C HIS A 70 -3.74 9.73 10.03
N PRO A 71 -3.49 8.90 11.06
CA PRO A 71 -3.59 7.45 10.96
C PRO A 71 -4.91 6.93 10.36
N PRO A 72 -6.10 7.48 10.71
CA PRO A 72 -7.33 7.05 10.06
C PRO A 72 -7.33 7.28 8.54
N VAL A 73 -6.78 8.40 8.06
CA VAL A 73 -6.70 8.70 6.62
C VAL A 73 -5.70 7.76 5.94
N VAL A 74 -4.56 7.48 6.59
CA VAL A 74 -3.57 6.51 6.11
C VAL A 74 -4.20 5.14 5.92
N GLU A 75 -5.02 4.65 6.86
CA GLU A 75 -5.74 3.37 6.74
C GLU A 75 -6.70 3.36 5.54
N HIS A 76 -7.49 4.41 5.36
CA HIS A 76 -8.42 4.52 4.22
C HIS A 76 -7.67 4.54 2.88
N LEU A 77 -6.58 5.32 2.78
CA LEU A 77 -5.76 5.38 1.58
C LEU A 77 -5.06 4.05 1.30
N THR A 78 -4.65 3.34 2.35
CA THR A 78 -4.04 2.00 2.24
C THR A 78 -5.05 0.98 1.69
N ALA A 79 -6.30 1.01 2.14
CA ALA A 79 -7.35 0.15 1.60
C ALA A 79 -7.60 0.43 0.11
N LEU A 80 -7.65 1.71 -0.28
CA LEU A 80 -7.80 2.10 -1.68
C LEU A 80 -6.60 1.69 -2.53
N TYR A 81 -5.38 1.88 -2.01
CA TYR A 81 -4.13 1.51 -2.68
C TYR A 81 -4.03 0.00 -2.91
N THR A 82 -4.30 -0.81 -1.89
CA THR A 82 -4.27 -2.28 -2.02
C THR A 82 -5.37 -2.78 -2.95
N GLY A 83 -6.56 -2.16 -2.93
CA GLY A 83 -7.59 -2.40 -3.93
C GLY A 83 -7.13 -2.06 -5.35
N TRP A 84 -6.47 -0.93 -5.53
CA TRP A 84 -5.94 -0.48 -6.83
C TRP A 84 -4.90 -1.46 -7.37
N ILE A 85 -3.95 -1.91 -6.53
CA ILE A 85 -2.95 -2.90 -6.93
C ILE A 85 -3.61 -4.21 -7.39
N ARG A 86 -4.61 -4.69 -6.66
CA ARG A 86 -5.35 -5.92 -7.03
C ARG A 86 -6.11 -5.76 -8.34
N THR A 87 -6.63 -4.56 -8.61
CA THR A 87 -7.40 -4.28 -9.82
C THR A 87 -6.51 -4.05 -11.05
N TYR A 88 -5.43 -3.27 -10.92
CA TYR A 88 -4.64 -2.79 -12.06
C TYR A 88 -3.28 -3.45 -12.23
N ALA A 89 -2.73 -4.06 -11.17
CA ALA A 89 -1.42 -4.72 -11.19
C ALA A 89 -1.47 -6.22 -10.84
N GLY A 90 -2.66 -6.74 -10.49
CA GLY A 90 -2.90 -8.15 -10.24
C GLY A 90 -3.18 -8.94 -11.51
N GLU A 91 -3.12 -10.27 -11.40
CA GLU A 91 -3.56 -11.16 -12.46
C GLU A 91 -5.08 -11.04 -12.68
N GLN A 92 -5.50 -11.23 -13.93
CA GLN A 92 -6.91 -11.16 -14.31
C GLN A 92 -7.62 -12.44 -13.86
N GLU A 93 -8.32 -12.37 -12.74
CA GLU A 93 -9.12 -13.48 -12.21
C GLU A 93 -10.50 -13.54 -12.89
N PRO A 94 -11.02 -14.74 -13.24
CA PRO A 94 -12.38 -14.89 -13.75
C PRO A 94 -13.43 -14.29 -12.81
N GLY A 95 -14.45 -13.61 -13.36
CA GLY A 95 -15.54 -13.00 -12.58
C GLY A 95 -15.21 -11.61 -12.00
N ARG A 96 -14.20 -10.92 -12.55
CA ARG A 96 -13.75 -9.58 -12.14
C ARG A 96 -13.91 -8.54 -13.26
N GLU A 97 -14.85 -8.75 -14.18
CA GLU A 97 -15.02 -7.93 -15.40
C GLU A 97 -15.35 -6.44 -15.13
N LEU A 98 -15.76 -6.10 -13.91
CA LEU A 98 -16.09 -4.73 -13.48
C LEU A 98 -15.14 -4.19 -12.39
N ALA A 99 -14.00 -4.84 -12.13
CA ALA A 99 -13.13 -4.51 -11.01
C ALA A 99 -12.61 -3.06 -11.01
N GLU A 100 -12.34 -2.49 -12.18
CA GLU A 100 -11.94 -1.09 -12.37
C GLU A 100 -13.08 -0.14 -11.99
N ALA A 101 -14.29 -0.41 -12.50
CA ALA A 101 -15.47 0.40 -12.19
C ALA A 101 -15.82 0.33 -10.70
N ASP A 102 -15.76 -0.86 -10.10
CA ASP A 102 -16.01 -1.07 -8.68
C ASP A 102 -14.96 -0.37 -7.81
N TRP A 103 -13.70 -0.38 -8.24
CA TRP A 103 -12.64 0.36 -7.54
C TRP A 103 -12.89 1.87 -7.58
N ILE A 104 -13.27 2.44 -8.73
CA ILE A 104 -13.62 3.87 -8.86
C ILE A 104 -14.83 4.22 -7.99
N ASN A 105 -15.87 3.38 -7.97
CA ASN A 105 -17.03 3.56 -7.10
C ASN A 105 -16.62 3.57 -5.62
N THR A 106 -15.72 2.66 -5.23
CA THR A 106 -15.19 2.57 -3.87
C THR A 106 -14.39 3.83 -3.51
N LEU A 107 -13.55 4.34 -4.43
CA LEU A 107 -12.83 5.60 -4.25
C LEU A 107 -13.80 6.74 -3.93
N HIS A 108 -14.84 6.92 -4.76
CA HIS A 108 -15.82 7.98 -4.54
C HIS A 108 -16.59 7.84 -3.23
N ALA A 109 -16.91 6.62 -2.81
CA ALA A 109 -17.53 6.36 -1.51
C ALA A 109 -16.60 6.69 -0.33
N PHE A 110 -15.28 6.59 -0.51
CA PHE A 110 -14.28 6.91 0.51
C PHE A 110 -13.94 8.40 0.57
N THR A 111 -14.07 9.14 -0.53
CA THR A 111 -13.69 10.56 -0.62
C THR A 111 -14.17 11.43 0.55
N PRO A 112 -15.42 11.32 1.05
CA PRO A 112 -15.86 12.11 2.20
C PRO A 112 -15.07 11.84 3.49
N ARG A 113 -14.53 10.62 3.65
CA ARG A 113 -13.74 10.20 4.83
C ARG A 113 -12.28 10.64 4.76
N LEU A 114 -11.81 11.01 3.58
CA LEU A 114 -10.45 11.54 3.37
C LEU A 114 -10.35 13.01 3.76
N GLN A 115 -11.49 13.72 3.82
CA GLN A 115 -11.56 15.11 4.21
C GLN A 115 -11.34 15.29 5.71
N LEU A 116 -10.44 16.21 6.05
CA LEU A 116 -10.17 16.62 7.43
C LEU A 116 -10.62 18.06 7.62
N ALA A 117 -11.85 18.27 8.09
CA ALA A 117 -12.46 19.60 8.19
C ALA A 117 -11.64 20.59 9.06
N ALA A 118 -10.95 20.10 10.10
CA ALA A 118 -10.05 20.91 10.93
C ALA A 118 -8.76 21.32 10.18
N CYS A 119 -8.20 20.44 9.34
CA CYS A 119 -6.99 20.76 8.56
C CYS A 119 -7.32 21.66 7.35
N ALA A 120 -8.51 21.53 6.77
CA ALA A 120 -8.96 22.35 5.64
C ALA A 120 -9.16 23.84 5.99
N THR A 121 -9.37 24.15 7.28
CA THR A 121 -9.57 25.52 7.78
C THR A 121 -8.31 26.14 8.40
N GLY A 122 -7.16 25.47 8.34
CA GLY A 122 -5.88 25.99 8.84
C GLY A 122 -5.72 25.97 10.36
N THR A 123 -6.60 25.31 11.10
CA THR A 123 -6.51 25.15 12.57
C THR A 123 -5.71 23.90 12.94
N HIS A 124 -4.58 23.69 12.28
CA HIS A 124 -3.66 22.62 12.64
C HIS A 124 -2.90 23.03 13.90
N GLU A 125 -3.03 22.30 14.99
CA GLU A 125 -2.05 22.39 16.07
C GLU A 125 -0.77 21.74 15.54
N PRO A 126 0.33 22.49 15.36
CA PRO A 126 1.56 21.91 14.85
C PRO A 126 2.10 20.93 15.88
N LEU A 127 2.47 19.73 15.45
CA LEU A 127 3.49 18.97 16.18
C LEU A 127 4.70 19.89 16.38
N PRO A 128 5.41 19.86 17.53
CA PRO A 128 6.46 20.81 17.89
C PRO A 128 7.77 20.66 17.08
N LEU A 129 7.68 20.22 15.82
CA LEU A 129 8.80 20.05 14.93
C LEU A 129 9.08 21.37 14.19
N PRO A 130 10.34 21.86 14.16
CA PRO A 130 10.70 23.02 13.37
C PRO A 130 10.45 22.74 11.88
N PRO A 131 9.85 23.66 11.11
CA PRO A 131 9.52 23.41 9.71
C PRO A 131 10.80 23.40 8.85
N PRO A 132 11.11 22.31 8.13
CA PRO A 132 12.12 22.32 7.09
C PRO A 132 11.59 23.02 5.81
N PRO A 133 12.46 23.49 4.92
CA PRO A 133 12.06 24.07 3.65
C PRO A 133 11.47 22.99 2.70
N GLY A 134 10.19 23.12 2.35
CA GLY A 134 9.49 22.30 1.35
C GLY A 134 8.70 21.11 1.91
N ALA A 135 7.58 20.76 1.26
CA ALA A 135 6.67 19.69 1.70
C ALA A 135 7.35 18.31 1.80
N GLU A 136 8.27 18.00 0.89
CA GLU A 136 9.06 16.77 0.90
C GLU A 136 9.94 16.65 2.15
N ALA A 137 10.56 17.76 2.56
CA ALA A 137 11.41 17.76 3.75
C ALA A 137 10.59 17.58 5.03
N VAL A 138 9.35 18.07 5.07
CA VAL A 138 8.42 17.84 6.20
C VAL A 138 8.02 16.36 6.25
N PHE A 139 7.78 15.73 5.10
CA PHE A 139 7.45 14.31 5.02
C PHE A 139 8.61 13.43 5.50
N GLU A 140 9.83 13.65 5.00
CA GLU A 140 11.00 12.89 5.46
C GLU A 140 11.32 13.15 6.94
N MET A 141 11.13 14.38 7.44
CA MET A 141 11.24 14.67 8.88
C MET A 141 10.20 13.87 9.69
N TYR A 142 8.95 13.82 9.24
CA TYR A 142 7.91 13.03 9.89
C TYR A 142 8.26 11.54 9.93
N LEU A 143 8.78 10.98 8.82
CA LEU A 143 9.25 9.61 8.76
C LEU A 143 10.39 9.33 9.75
N ALA A 144 11.25 10.31 10.01
CA ALA A 144 12.40 10.15 10.89
C ALA A 144 12.07 10.32 12.38
N THR A 145 11.02 11.08 12.72
CA THR A 145 10.82 11.61 14.08
C THR A 145 9.49 11.26 14.73
N SER A 146 8.45 10.89 13.97
CA SER A 146 7.14 10.62 14.55
C SER A 146 7.08 9.26 15.24
N ASP A 147 6.39 9.17 16.37
CA ASP A 147 6.12 7.90 17.04
C ASP A 147 5.44 6.91 16.10
N THR A 148 4.50 7.37 15.26
CA THR A 148 3.82 6.56 14.24
C THR A 148 4.80 5.81 13.33
N THR A 149 5.97 6.38 13.03
CA THR A 149 6.94 5.79 12.07
C THR A 149 8.18 5.21 12.74
N THR A 150 8.37 5.45 14.03
CA THR A 150 9.56 5.04 14.79
C THR A 150 9.27 4.05 15.92
N ALA A 151 8.03 3.99 16.42
CA ALA A 151 7.63 3.04 17.46
C ALA A 151 7.78 1.58 16.99
N PRO A 152 8.22 0.68 17.89
CA PRO A 152 8.41 -0.74 17.57
C PRO A 152 7.11 -1.40 17.12
N ALA A 153 7.22 -2.45 16.31
CA ALA A 153 6.07 -3.19 15.82
C ALA A 153 5.27 -3.83 16.95
N ARG A 154 3.94 -3.70 16.88
CA ARG A 154 2.98 -4.35 17.76
C ARG A 154 1.69 -4.65 17.00
N HIS A 155 1.40 -5.92 16.75
CA HIS A 155 0.17 -6.29 16.03
C HIS A 155 -1.08 -6.01 16.90
N PRO A 156 -2.09 -5.26 16.42
CA PRO A 156 -3.25 -4.88 17.23
C PRO A 156 -4.12 -6.08 17.63
N ALA A 157 -4.11 -7.14 16.83
CA ALA A 157 -4.77 -8.41 17.12
C ALA A 157 -3.76 -9.57 17.27
N GLU A 158 -2.63 -9.33 17.94
CA GLU A 158 -1.53 -10.30 18.09
C GLU A 158 -1.99 -11.68 18.57
N ALA A 159 -2.85 -11.73 19.59
CA ALA A 159 -3.39 -12.98 20.12
C ALA A 159 -4.19 -13.78 19.08
N GLU A 160 -4.92 -13.08 18.20
CA GLU A 160 -5.67 -13.71 17.11
C GLU A 160 -4.73 -14.25 16.03
N ALA A 161 -3.76 -13.43 15.63
CA ALA A 161 -2.76 -13.80 14.63
C ALA A 161 -1.98 -15.05 15.08
N LEU A 162 -1.61 -15.13 16.35
CA LEU A 162 -0.97 -16.30 16.93
C LEU A 162 -1.88 -17.53 16.92
N ARG A 163 -3.17 -17.38 17.26
CA ARG A 163 -4.12 -18.49 17.22
C ARG A 163 -4.27 -19.07 15.81
N LEU A 164 -4.39 -18.21 14.80
CA LEU A 164 -4.49 -18.63 13.41
C LEU A 164 -3.19 -19.29 12.92
N ALA A 165 -2.02 -18.78 13.33
CA ALA A 165 -0.73 -19.39 12.98
C ALA A 165 -0.59 -20.81 13.57
N LEU A 166 -0.94 -20.98 14.86
CA LEU A 166 -0.93 -22.29 15.53
C LEU A 166 -1.94 -23.28 14.94
N ALA A 167 -3.08 -22.80 14.42
CA ALA A 167 -4.06 -23.64 13.74
C ALA A 167 -3.60 -24.08 12.34
N ALA A 168 -2.74 -23.29 11.67
CA ALA A 168 -2.21 -23.59 10.35
C ALA A 168 -1.04 -24.60 10.38
N ASP A 169 -0.32 -24.69 11.49
CA ASP A 169 0.80 -25.63 11.71
C ASP A 169 0.51 -26.54 12.92
N PRO A 170 -0.35 -27.56 12.77
CA PRO A 170 -0.71 -28.43 13.89
C PRO A 170 0.51 -29.27 14.32
N PRO A 171 0.77 -29.41 15.64
CA PRO A 171 1.88 -30.24 16.12
C PRO A 171 1.70 -31.70 15.67
N LEU A 172 2.79 -32.27 15.11
CA LEU A 172 2.90 -33.65 14.64
C LEU A 172 2.67 -34.68 15.77
#